data_AF-A0A921B303-F1
#
_entry.id   AF-A0A921B303-F1
#
_cell.length_a   1.000
_cell.length_b   1.000
_cell.length_c   1.000
_cell.angle_alpha   90.00
_cell.angle_beta   90.00
_cell.angle_gamma   90.00
#
_symmetry.space_group_name_H-M   'P 1'
#
loop_
_entity.id
_entity.type
_entity.pdbx_description
1 polymer ?
#
loop_
_entity_poly.entity_id
_entity_poly.type
_entity_poly.pdbx_seq_one_letter_code
_entity_poly.pdbx_strand_id
1 'polypeptide(L)' 'FGCLPNHIVGKGMVKELRRQFPGANISPIDYDPGTSVVNQLNRIRLMLATANKNLAKQTQSQKITVLAE' A
#
# COMPACT_ATOMS: atom_id res chain seq x y z
N PHE A 1 6.75 -3.34 18.03
CA PHE A 1 7.89 -2.77 17.26
C PHE A 1 9.19 -3.40 17.70
N GLY A 2 9.68 -4.41 16.97
CA GLY A 2 10.89 -5.14 17.37
C GLY A 2 10.96 -6.58 16.85
N CYS A 3 9.91 -7.08 16.18
CA CYS A 3 9.94 -8.38 15.52
C CYS A 3 11.01 -8.36 14.42
N LEU A 4 12.20 -8.90 14.72
CA LEU A 4 13.29 -9.07 13.75
C LEU A 4 12.81 -9.77 12.46
N PRO A 5 11.95 -10.81 12.52
CA PRO A 5 11.35 -11.38 11.32
C PRO A 5 10.66 -10.33 10.43
N ASN A 6 9.81 -9.46 10.99
CA ASN A 6 9.12 -8.42 10.20
C ASN A 6 10.09 -7.36 9.69
N HIS A 7 11.08 -6.97 10.50
CA HIS A 7 12.04 -5.91 10.14
C HIS A 7 13.09 -6.36 9.11
N ILE A 8 13.59 -7.58 9.21
CA ILE A 8 14.65 -8.12 8.34
C ILE A 8 14.02 -8.78 7.11
N VAL A 9 13.16 -9.78 7.31
CA VAL A 9 12.58 -10.56 6.22
C VAL A 9 11.44 -9.80 5.56
N GLY A 10 10.51 -9.26 6.34
CA GLY A 10 9.34 -8.53 5.83
C GLY A 10 9.72 -7.33 4.97
N LYS A 11 10.69 -6.52 5.39
CA LYS A 11 11.16 -5.35 4.63
C LYS A 11 11.80 -5.76 3.29
N GLY A 12 12.60 -6.82 3.28
CA GLY A 12 13.21 -7.37 2.07
C GLY A 12 12.17 -7.84 1.06
N MET A 13 11.20 -8.62 1.53
CA MET A 13 10.09 -9.14 0.72
C MET A 13 9.28 -8.01 0.07
N VAL A 14 8.87 -7.01 0.86
CA VAL A 14 8.06 -5.88 0.34
C VAL A 14 8.84 -5.06 -0.69
N LYS A 15 10.17 -4.90 -0.50
CA LYS A 15 11.02 -4.19 -1.47
C LYS A 15 11.02 -4.88 -2.82
N GLU A 16 11.18 -6.20 -2.83
CA GLU A 16 11.21 -6.98 -4.08
C GLU A 16 9.85 -7.01 -4.77
N LEU A 17 8.76 -7.17 -4.02
CA LEU A 17 7.40 -7.08 -4.57
C LEU A 17 7.13 -5.74 -5.24
N ARG A 18 7.56 -4.62 -4.64
CA ARG A 18 7.43 -3.30 -5.26
C ARG A 18 8.32 -3.13 -6.49
N ARG A 19 9.46 -3.83 -6.57
CA ARG A 19 10.33 -3.83 -7.75
C ARG A 19 9.67 -4.54 -8.94
N GLN A 20 9.08 -5.72 -8.69
CA GLN A 20 8.42 -6.51 -9.73
C GLN A 20 7.03 -5.96 -10.10
N PHE A 21 6.33 -5.35 -9.14
CA PHE A 21 4.99 -4.81 -9.30
C PHE A 21 4.97 -3.33 -8.87
N PRO A 22 5.37 -2.38 -9.74
CA PRO A 22 5.44 -0.96 -9.39
C PRO A 22 4.11 -0.34 -8.94
N GLY A 23 2.98 -0.92 -9.35
CA GLY A 23 1.64 -0.52 -8.92
C GLY A 23 1.18 -1.12 -7.59
N ALA A 24 1.96 -1.99 -6.95
CA ALA A 24 1.55 -2.71 -5.75
C ALA A 24 1.39 -1.78 -4.55
N ASN A 25 0.16 -1.69 -4.04
CA ASN A 25 -0.19 -0.92 -2.85
C ASN A 25 -0.15 -1.82 -1.60
N ILE A 26 1.02 -1.92 -0.97
CA ILE A 26 1.27 -2.80 0.17
C ILE A 26 1.53 -1.98 1.43
N SER A 27 0.82 -2.28 2.52
CA SER A 27 0.94 -1.62 3.82
C SER A 27 1.08 -2.66 4.96
N PRO A 28 2.17 -2.66 5.74
CA PRO A 28 2.33 -3.56 6.87
C PRO A 28 1.50 -3.08 8.08
N ILE A 29 0.87 -4.03 8.78
CA ILE A 29 0.08 -3.81 9.99
C ILE A 29 0.61 -4.71 11.11
N ASP A 30 1.05 -4.10 12.21
CA ASP A 30 1.56 -4.81 13.37
C ASP A 30 0.45 -4.99 14.43
N TYR A 31 0.29 -6.22 14.90
CA TYR A 31 -0.66 -6.63 15.93
C TYR A 31 0.05 -6.93 17.24
N ASP A 32 0.86 -5.98 17.71
CA ASP A 32 1.54 -6.10 19.00
C ASP A 32 0.69 -5.49 20.11
N PRO A 33 0.69 -6.05 21.35
CA PRO A 33 -0.02 -5.46 22.50
C PRO A 33 0.38 -4.01 22.81
N GLY A 34 1.62 -3.62 22.46
CA GLY A 34 2.13 -2.26 22.62
C GLY A 34 1.78 -1.30 21.47
N THR A 35 1.07 -1.75 20.43
CA THR A 35 0.67 -0.92 19.29
C THR A 35 -0.80 -0.54 19.41
N SER A 36 -1.10 0.75 19.25
CA SER A 36 -2.49 1.21 19.32
C SER A 36 -3.32 0.72 18.12
N VAL A 37 -4.60 0.45 18.38
CA VAL A 37 -5.60 0.19 17.32
C VAL A 37 -5.65 1.35 16.32
N VAL A 38 -5.42 2.58 16.79
CA VAL A 38 -5.35 3.77 15.94
C VAL A 38 -4.25 3.66 14.87
N ASN A 39 -3.07 3.12 15.21
CA ASN A 39 -2.02 2.90 14.22
C ASN A 39 -2.47 1.92 13.12
N GLN A 40 -3.14 0.83 13.49
CA GLN A 40 -3.67 -0.15 12.53
C GLN A 40 -4.72 0.48 11.60
N LEU A 41 -5.69 1.20 12.17
CA LEU A 41 -6.72 1.91 11.40
C LEU A 41 -6.13 2.95 10.47
N ASN A 42 -5.08 3.66 10.89
CA ASN A 42 -4.40 4.64 10.04
C ASN A 42 -3.68 3.96 8.87
N ARG A 43 -3.04 2.79 9.08
CA ARG A 43 -2.43 2.03 7.98
C ARG A 43 -3.46 1.58 6.95
N ILE A 44 -4.63 1.12 7.40
CA ILE A 44 -5.72 0.70 6.52
C ILE A 44 -6.28 1.92 5.77
N ARG A 45 -6.58 3.02 6.47
CA ARG A 45 -7.09 4.25 5.85
C ARG A 45 -6.16 4.80 4.79
N LEU A 46 -4.85 4.86 5.07
CA LEU A 46 -3.85 5.32 4.12
C LEU A 46 -3.77 4.38 2.89
N MET A 47 -3.80 3.06 3.11
CA MET A 47 -3.82 2.09 2.01
C MET A 47 -5.03 2.31 1.09
N LEU A 48 -6.23 2.47 1.66
CA LEU A 48 -7.46 2.75 0.91
C LEU A 48 -7.43 4.10 0.20
N ALA A 49 -6.91 5.15 0.84
CA ALA A 49 -6.76 6.47 0.23
C ALA A 49 -5.83 6.41 -1.00
N THR A 50 -4.72 5.68 -0.92
CA THR A 50 -3.84 5.44 -2.07
C THR A 50 -4.54 4.64 -3.17
N ALA A 51 -5.31 3.60 -2.82
CA ALA A 51 -6.05 2.81 -3.80
C ALA A 51 -7.07 3.67 -4.56
N ASN A 52 -7.87 4.47 -3.85
CA ASN A 52 -8.86 5.37 -4.45
C ASN A 52 -8.20 6.42 -5.35
N LYS A 53 -7.06 6.98 -4.93
CA LYS A 53 -6.29 7.93 -5.77
C LYS A 53 -5.77 7.27 -7.05
N ASN A 54 -5.30 6.03 -6.97
CA ASN A 54 -4.83 5.29 -8.14
C ASN A 54 -5.97 4.93 -9.09
N LEU A 55 -7.13 4.52 -8.55
CA LEU A 55 -8.32 4.23 -9.35
C LEU A 55 -8.81 5.48 -10.10
N ALA A 56 -8.90 6.63 -9.40
CA ALA A 56 -9.28 7.89 -10.03
C ALA A 56 -8.36 8.28 -11.19
N LYS A 57 -7.04 8.08 -11.05
CA LYS A 57 -6.06 8.30 -12.12
C LYS A 57 -6.28 7.36 -13.31
N GLN A 58 -6.52 6.08 -13.06
CA GLN A 58 -6.81 5.10 -14.12
C GLN A 58 -8.05 5.48 -14.91
N THR A 59 -9.14 5.84 -14.22
CA THR A 59 -10.38 6.30 -14.86
C THR A 59 -10.17 7.57 -15.69
N GLN A 60 -9.35 8.51 -15.21
CA GLN A 60 -9.04 9.74 -15.95
C GLN A 60 -8.20 9.45 -17.20
N SER A 61 -7.16 8.61 -17.09
CA SER A 61 -6.36 8.19 -18.24
C SER A 61 -7.21 7.47 -19.29
N GLN A 62 -8.11 6.57 -18.87
CA GLN A 62 -9.04 5.88 -19.78
C GLN A 62 -9.95 6.87 -20.51
N LYS A 63 -10.58 7.83 -19.80
CA LYS A 63 -11.43 8.85 -20.43
C LYS A 63 -10.69 9.67 -21.49
N ILE A 64 -9.44 10.05 -21.23
CA ILE A 64 -8.62 10.81 -22.19
C ILE A 64 -8.35 9.97 -23.44
N THR A 65 -8.03 8.69 -23.29
CA THR A 65 -7.80 7.79 -24.43
C THR A 65 -9.05 7.63 -25.29
N VAL A 66 -10.23 7.44 -24.69
CA VAL A 66 -11.49 7.28 -25.45
C VAL A 66 -11.96 8.58 -26.11
N LEU A 67 -11.55 9.75 -25.61
CA LEU A 67 -11.87 11.06 -26.21
C LEU A 67 -10.90 11.48 -27.32
N ALA A 68 -9.75 10.81 -27.44
CA ALA A 68 -8.73 11.09 -28.44
C ALA A 68 -8.82 10.19 -29.69
N GLU A 69 -9.75 9.23 -29.67
CA GLU A 69 -10.17 8.40 -30.80
C GLU A 69 -11.44 8.98 -31.44
#